data_AF-A0A7C1B134-F1
#
_entry.id   AF-A0A7C1B134-F1
#
_cell.length_a   1.000
_cell.length_b   1.000
_cell.length_c   1.000
_cell.angle_alpha   90.00
_cell.angle_beta   90.00
_cell.angle_gamma   90.00
#
_symmetry.space_group_name_H-M   'P 1'
#
loop_
_entity.id
_entity.type
_entity.pdbx_description
1 polymer ?
#
loop_
_entity_poly.entity_id
_entity_poly.type
_entity_poly.pdbx_seq_one_letter_code
_entity_poly.pdbx_strand_id
1 'polypeptide(L)'
;MGKNWKLELISSEKGVTLNLHGKEGTIVELISSVESLDDFEKELTALRSELDKMLNKAKSLFEAMSSGKPLDPQEIWNIMKQMSLPDMRDYFNSLDESVRREVANFIFSTVNMFSGAGPMFATFYDPETALLLEE
;
A
#
# COMPACT_ATOMS: atom_id res chain seq x y z
N MET A 1 15.73 -17.46 -7.12
CA MET A 1 15.90 -16.01 -6.89
C MET A 1 16.62 -15.82 -5.56
N GLY A 2 17.83 -15.26 -5.58
CA GLY A 2 18.58 -14.94 -4.35
C GLY A 2 17.99 -13.72 -3.65
N LYS A 3 18.11 -13.65 -2.32
CA LYS A 3 17.75 -12.43 -1.57
C LYS A 3 18.71 -11.32 -1.98
N ASN A 4 18.17 -10.22 -2.50
CA ASN A 4 18.93 -9.02 -2.85
C ASN A 4 18.96 -8.00 -1.69
N TRP A 5 18.79 -8.50 -0.47
CA TRP A 5 18.78 -7.69 0.74
C TRP A 5 19.37 -8.48 1.90
N LYS A 6 19.96 -7.76 2.86
CA LYS A 6 20.43 -8.31 4.14
C LYS A 6 19.99 -7.42 5.30
N LEU A 7 19.78 -8.03 6.46
CA LEU A 7 19.65 -7.30 7.72
C LEU A 7 21.00 -7.27 8.42
N GLU A 8 21.36 -6.13 8.99
CA GLU A 8 22.62 -5.92 9.67
C GLU A 8 22.38 -5.19 11.00
N LEU A 9 23.01 -5.69 12.06
CA LEU A 9 23.04 -5.02 13.36
C LEU A 9 24.33 -4.19 13.44
N ILE A 10 24.21 -2.93 13.84
CA ILE A 10 25.36 -2.04 14.05
C ILE A 10 25.33 -1.55 15.49
N SER A 11 26.43 -1.79 16.21
CA SER A 11 26.66 -1.25 17.55
C SER A 11 27.48 0.03 17.47
N SER A 12 27.08 1.04 18.23
CA SER A 12 27.81 2.31 18.40
C SER A 12 27.82 2.73 19.87
N GLU A 13 28.51 3.83 20.19
CA GLU A 13 28.47 4.45 21.52
C GLU A 13 27.05 4.89 21.94
N LYS A 14 26.14 5.07 20.97
CA LYS A 14 24.76 5.51 21.18
C LYS A 14 23.75 4.36 21.25
N GLY A 15 24.21 3.11 21.23
CA GLY A 15 23.36 1.92 21.26
C GLY A 15 23.43 1.05 20.01
N VAL A 16 22.40 0.23 19.82
CA VAL A 16 22.29 -0.77 18.73
C VAL A 16 21.21 -0.36 17.74
N THR A 17 21.51 -0.49 16.45
CA THR A 17 20.58 -0.24 15.33
C THR A 17 20.35 -1.52 14.52
N LEU A 18 19.20 -1.62 13.86
CA LEU A 18 18.90 -2.66 12.88
C LEU A 18 18.67 -2.03 11.51
N ASN A 19 19.48 -2.41 10.52
CA ASN A 19 19.43 -1.86 9.19
C ASN A 19 19.04 -2.91 8.14
N LEU A 20 18.26 -2.49 7.15
CA LEU A 20 18.01 -3.21 5.91
C LEU A 20 18.91 -2.66 4.81
N HIS A 21 19.76 -3.52 4.27
CA HIS A 21 20.56 -3.22 3.09
C HIS A 21 19.83 -3.78 1.88
N GLY A 22 19.43 -2.90 0.97
CA GLY A 22 18.78 -3.25 -0.29
C GLY A 22 19.77 -3.36 -1.45
N LYS A 23 19.23 -3.31 -2.67
CA LYS A 23 20.04 -3.20 -3.90
C LYS A 23 20.72 -1.83 -3.96
N GLU A 24 21.79 -1.74 -4.76
CA GLU A 24 22.45 -0.47 -5.10
C GLU A 24 22.96 0.34 -3.89
N GLY A 25 23.21 -0.33 -2.76
CA GLY A 25 23.73 0.31 -1.56
C GLY A 25 22.68 1.09 -0.75
N THR A 26 21.38 0.93 -1.03
CA THR A 26 20.33 1.51 -0.18
C THR A 26 20.41 0.93 1.22
N ILE A 27 20.46 1.80 2.24
CA ILE A 27 20.42 1.42 3.65
C ILE A 27 19.21 2.11 4.26
N VAL A 28 18.33 1.32 4.86
CA VAL A 28 17.15 1.81 5.60
C VAL A 28 17.28 1.37 7.05
N GLU A 29 17.22 2.33 7.97
CA GLU A 29 17.16 2.04 9.40
C GLU A 29 15.75 1.54 9.74
N LEU A 30 15.66 0.30 10.24
CA LEU A 30 14.41 -0.32 10.67
C LEU A 30 14.17 -0.16 12.17
N ILE A 31 15.24 -0.13 12.96
CA ILE A 31 15.22 0.20 14.39
C ILE A 31 16.32 1.22 14.62
N SER A 32 15.94 2.38 15.13
CA SER A 32 16.87 3.45 15.49
C SER A 32 17.74 3.07 16.68
N SER A 33 18.80 3.85 16.90
CA SER A 33 19.78 3.53 17.94
C SER A 33 19.13 3.51 19.31
N VAL A 34 19.07 2.33 19.92
CA VAL A 34 18.52 2.13 21.27
C VAL A 34 19.60 1.66 22.23
N GLU A 35 19.58 2.22 23.43
CA GLU A 35 20.64 2.02 24.44
C GLU A 35 20.37 0.83 25.38
N SER A 36 19.16 0.26 25.33
CA SER A 36 18.75 -0.85 26.18
C SER A 36 18.21 -2.04 25.37
N LEU A 37 18.43 -3.25 25.90
CA LEU A 37 17.88 -4.47 25.30
C LEU A 37 16.34 -4.47 25.33
N ASP A 38 15.73 -3.92 26.39
CA ASP A 38 14.27 -3.85 26.54
C ASP A 38 13.64 -2.97 25.46
N ASP A 39 14.25 -1.82 25.15
CA ASP A 39 13.79 -0.95 24.06
C ASP A 39 13.98 -1.59 22.70
N PHE A 40 15.12 -2.29 22.49
CA PHE A 40 15.36 -3.04 21.25
C PHE A 40 14.32 -4.15 21.05
N GLU A 41 13.97 -4.90 22.10
CA GLU A 41 12.95 -5.95 22.06
C GLU A 41 11.56 -5.37 21.74
N LYS A 42 11.22 -4.21 22.28
CA LYS A 42 9.97 -3.50 21.97
C LYS A 42 9.90 -3.09 20.51
N GLU A 43 10.92 -2.41 19.99
CA GLU A 43 10.99 -1.98 18.58
C GLU A 43 10.96 -3.17 17.62
N LEU A 44 11.71 -4.24 17.94
CA LEU A 44 11.69 -5.47 17.14
C LEU A 44 10.33 -6.15 17.15
N THR A 45 9.62 -6.13 18.28
CA THR A 45 8.26 -6.68 18.39
C THR A 45 7.27 -5.85 17.57
N ALA A 46 7.38 -4.53 17.59
CA ALA A 46 6.56 -3.64 16.76
C ALA A 46 6.81 -3.90 15.26
N LEU A 47 8.07 -4.01 14.84
CA LEU A 47 8.44 -4.33 13.46
C LEU A 47 7.87 -5.68 13.00
N ARG A 48 7.96 -6.73 13.84
CA ARG A 48 7.35 -8.04 13.55
C ARG A 48 5.85 -7.94 13.35
N SER A 49 5.17 -7.20 14.22
CA SER A 49 3.72 -6.97 14.11
C SER A 49 3.33 -6.30 12.80
N GLU A 50 4.09 -5.30 12.35
CA GLU A 50 3.87 -4.65 11.05
C GLU A 50 4.11 -5.61 9.87
N LEU A 51 5.14 -6.44 9.92
CA LEU A 51 5.39 -7.47 8.90
C LEU A 51 4.27 -8.51 8.85
N ASP A 52 3.73 -8.93 9.98
CA ASP A 52 2.59 -9.85 10.05
C ASP A 52 1.32 -9.24 9.44
N LYS A 53 1.06 -7.95 9.69
CA LYS A 53 -0.04 -7.22 9.02
C LYS A 53 0.14 -7.19 7.50
N MET A 54 1.36 -6.93 7.02
CA MET A 54 1.66 -6.92 5.59
C MET A 54 1.49 -8.31 4.95
N LEU A 55 1.88 -9.38 5.67
CA LEU A 55 1.64 -10.74 5.21
C LEU A 55 0.15 -11.04 5.06
N ASN A 56 -0.67 -10.63 6.03
CA ASN A 56 -2.12 -10.81 5.94
C ASN A 56 -2.72 -10.04 4.76
N LYS A 57 -2.29 -8.79 4.56
CA LYS A 57 -2.69 -8.00 3.38
C LYS A 57 -2.29 -8.69 2.07
N ALA A 58 -1.08 -9.22 1.99
CA ALA A 58 -0.62 -9.95 0.82
C ALA A 58 -1.47 -11.20 0.57
N LYS A 59 -1.84 -11.97 1.60
CA LYS A 59 -2.74 -13.12 1.47
C LYS A 59 -4.08 -12.72 0.87
N SER A 60 -4.71 -11.65 1.37
CA SER A 60 -5.97 -11.15 0.81
C SER A 60 -5.83 -10.76 -0.67
N LEU A 61 -4.73 -10.11 -1.05
CA LEU A 61 -4.43 -9.78 -2.45
C LEU A 61 -4.26 -11.03 -3.32
N PHE A 62 -3.55 -12.06 -2.83
CA PHE A 62 -3.38 -13.33 -3.55
C PHE A 62 -4.68 -14.14 -3.64
N GLU A 63 -5.50 -14.15 -2.59
CA GLU A 63 -6.82 -14.79 -2.59
C GLU A 63 -7.76 -14.11 -3.59
N ALA A 64 -7.74 -12.77 -3.68
CA ALA A 64 -8.49 -12.04 -4.70
C ALA A 64 -7.99 -12.35 -6.13
N MET A 65 -6.66 -12.41 -6.33
CA MET A 65 -6.07 -12.76 -7.63
C MET A 65 -6.38 -14.19 -8.07
N SER A 66 -6.48 -15.14 -7.12
CA SER A 66 -6.63 -16.57 -7.41
C SER A 66 -8.09 -17.05 -7.49
N SER A 67 -9.03 -16.30 -6.91
CA SER A 67 -10.44 -16.70 -6.82
C SER A 67 -11.33 -16.23 -7.98
N GLY A 68 -10.85 -15.31 -8.83
CA GLY A 68 -11.68 -14.72 -9.90
C GLY A 68 -12.92 -13.97 -9.39
N LYS A 69 -13.02 -13.73 -8.08
CA LYS A 69 -14.06 -12.90 -7.48
C LYS A 69 -13.64 -11.44 -7.57
N PRO A 70 -14.56 -10.53 -7.97
CA PRO A 70 -14.25 -9.11 -7.97
C PRO A 70 -13.88 -8.67 -6.55
N LEU A 71 -12.77 -7.94 -6.44
CA LEU A 71 -12.36 -7.24 -5.23
C LEU A 71 -13.50 -6.35 -4.73
N ASP A 72 -13.66 -6.24 -3.41
CA ASP A 72 -14.67 -5.35 -2.83
C ASP A 72 -14.40 -3.88 -3.22
N PRO A 73 -15.43 -3.09 -3.59
CA PRO A 73 -15.29 -1.69 -3.96
C PRO A 73 -14.49 -0.82 -2.98
N GLN A 74 -14.61 -1.08 -1.67
CA GLN A 74 -13.86 -0.35 -0.65
C GLN A 74 -12.36 -0.68 -0.67
N GLU A 75 -12.01 -1.94 -0.93
CA GLU A 75 -10.62 -2.37 -1.05
C GLU A 75 -9.95 -1.77 -2.28
N ILE A 76 -10.64 -1.79 -3.42
CA ILE A 76 -10.17 -1.17 -4.66
C ILE A 76 -9.90 0.32 -4.43
N TRP A 77 -10.84 1.04 -3.80
CA TRP A 77 -10.64 2.45 -3.48
C TRP A 77 -9.46 2.69 -2.53
N ASN A 78 -9.27 1.83 -1.52
CA ASN A 78 -8.15 1.94 -0.59
C ASN A 78 -6.78 1.81 -1.26
N ILE A 79 -6.69 1.03 -2.34
CA ILE A 79 -5.48 0.95 -3.17
C ILE A 79 -5.35 2.23 -4.01
N MET A 80 -6.40 2.60 -4.75
CA MET A 80 -6.41 3.74 -5.66
C MET A 80 -6.06 5.07 -4.99
N LYS A 81 -6.59 5.34 -3.79
CA LYS A 81 -6.42 6.63 -3.10
C LYS A 81 -4.97 6.93 -2.68
N GLN A 82 -4.06 5.97 -2.79
CA GLN A 82 -2.63 6.14 -2.51
C GLN A 82 -1.79 6.33 -3.79
N MET A 83 -2.41 6.22 -4.96
CA MET A 83 -1.76 6.33 -6.27
C MET A 83 -1.70 7.79 -6.75
N SER A 84 -0.79 8.04 -7.69
CA SER A 84 -0.87 9.26 -8.52
C SER A 84 -2.11 9.20 -9.42
N LEU A 85 -2.58 10.33 -9.95
CA LEU A 85 -3.74 10.35 -10.86
C LEU A 85 -3.51 9.49 -12.13
N PRO A 86 -2.34 9.54 -12.80
CA PRO A 86 -2.04 8.64 -13.91
C PRO A 86 -2.11 7.15 -13.52
N ASP A 87 -1.48 6.77 -12.41
CA ASP A 87 -1.48 5.37 -11.96
C ASP A 87 -2.90 4.90 -11.56
N MET A 88 -3.67 5.79 -10.92
CA MET A 88 -5.08 5.54 -10.56
C MET A 88 -5.93 5.28 -11.80
N ARG A 89 -5.73 6.08 -12.85
CA ARG A 89 -6.43 5.96 -14.13
C ARG A 89 -6.12 4.62 -14.78
N ASP A 90 -4.84 4.30 -14.94
CA ASP A 90 -4.41 3.06 -15.58
C ASP A 90 -4.93 1.84 -14.82
N TYR A 91 -4.83 1.87 -13.49
CA TYR A 91 -5.36 0.81 -12.64
C TYR A 91 -6.89 0.69 -12.76
N PHE A 92 -7.63 1.78 -12.60
CA PHE A 92 -9.10 1.76 -12.64
C PHE A 92 -9.61 1.32 -14.02
N ASN A 93 -9.08 1.89 -15.11
CA ASN A 93 -9.50 1.57 -16.47
C ASN A 93 -9.11 0.14 -16.90
N SER A 94 -8.15 -0.50 -16.22
CA SER A 94 -7.82 -1.92 -16.44
C SER A 94 -8.86 -2.89 -15.84
N LEU A 95 -9.70 -2.44 -14.91
CA LEU A 95 -10.76 -3.25 -14.31
C LEU A 95 -11.90 -3.48 -15.31
N ASP A 96 -12.62 -4.59 -15.14
CA ASP A 96 -13.86 -4.84 -15.88
C ASP A 96 -14.89 -3.75 -15.62
N GLU A 97 -15.69 -3.40 -16.64
CA GLU A 97 -16.65 -2.28 -16.55
C GLU A 97 -17.63 -2.44 -15.38
N SER A 98 -18.12 -3.66 -15.13
CA SER A 98 -19.03 -3.92 -13.99
C SER A 98 -18.37 -3.56 -12.66
N VAL A 99 -17.10 -3.88 -12.49
CA VAL A 99 -16.31 -3.56 -11.29
C VAL A 99 -16.06 -2.05 -11.22
N ARG A 100 -15.71 -1.38 -12.33
CA ARG A 100 -15.54 0.07 -12.36
C ARG A 100 -16.79 0.81 -11.89
N ARG A 101 -17.97 0.37 -12.34
CA ARG A 101 -19.25 0.94 -11.93
C ARG A 101 -19.55 0.71 -10.45
N GLU A 102 -19.30 -0.48 -9.92
CA GLU A 102 -19.47 -0.77 -8.49
C GLU A 102 -18.54 0.09 -7.62
N VAL A 103 -17.28 0.25 -8.03
CA VAL A 103 -16.28 1.09 -7.37
C VAL A 103 -16.69 2.57 -7.43
N ALA A 104 -17.09 3.06 -8.60
CA ALA A 104 -17.56 4.43 -8.75
C ALA A 104 -18.77 4.70 -7.84
N ASN A 105 -19.75 3.81 -7.82
CA ASN A 105 -20.93 3.93 -6.94
C ASN A 105 -20.52 4.02 -5.47
N PHE A 106 -19.62 3.14 -5.00
CA PHE A 106 -19.08 3.20 -3.65
C PHE A 106 -18.40 4.54 -3.35
N ILE A 107 -17.56 5.04 -4.27
CA ILE A 107 -16.85 6.31 -4.10
C ILE A 107 -17.85 7.45 -3.96
N PHE A 108 -18.81 7.56 -4.88
CA PHE A 108 -19.83 8.61 -4.85
C PHE A 108 -20.78 8.51 -3.65
N SER A 109 -21.02 7.31 -3.12
CA SER A 109 -21.93 7.12 -1.98
C SER A 109 -21.26 7.29 -0.61
N THR A 110 -19.97 7.01 -0.51
CA THR A 110 -19.32 6.75 0.79
C THR A 110 -18.05 7.56 1.02
N VAL A 111 -17.38 8.03 -0.03
CA VAL A 111 -16.13 8.78 0.09
C VAL A 111 -16.39 10.28 0.17
N ASN A 112 -15.54 11.00 0.90
CA ASN A 112 -15.59 12.46 0.94
C ASN A 112 -15.16 13.05 -0.41
N MET A 113 -16.11 13.70 -1.09
CA MET A 113 -15.90 14.32 -2.41
C MET A 113 -15.27 15.70 -2.36
N PHE A 114 -14.96 16.20 -1.16
CA PHE A 114 -14.41 17.54 -0.92
C PHE A 114 -12.97 17.50 -0.41
N SER A 115 -12.38 16.33 -0.19
CA SER A 115 -10.99 16.21 0.28
C SER A 115 -10.30 14.93 -0.20
N GLY A 116 -8.96 14.97 -0.22
CA GLY A 116 -8.13 13.84 -0.65
C GLY A 116 -8.28 13.52 -2.13
N ALA A 117 -8.30 12.23 -2.46
CA ALA A 117 -8.40 11.74 -3.84
C ALA A 117 -9.83 11.79 -4.44
N GLY A 118 -10.87 11.98 -3.61
CA GLY A 118 -12.27 11.99 -4.02
C GLY A 118 -12.59 13.04 -5.11
N PRO A 119 -12.24 14.34 -4.90
CA PRO A 119 -12.44 15.37 -5.91
C PRO A 119 -11.76 15.07 -7.25
N MET A 120 -10.55 14.50 -7.23
CA MET A 120 -9.82 14.15 -8.46
C MET A 120 -10.55 13.05 -9.21
N PHE A 121 -10.91 11.96 -8.54
CA PHE A 121 -11.69 10.87 -9.15
C PHE A 121 -12.99 11.41 -9.78
N ALA A 122 -13.72 12.25 -9.05
CA ALA A 122 -14.99 12.83 -9.50
C ALA A 122 -14.85 13.72 -10.74
N THR A 123 -13.73 14.43 -10.87
CA THR A 123 -13.48 15.37 -11.96
C THR A 123 -13.24 14.63 -13.28
N PHE A 124 -12.54 13.50 -13.22
CA PHE A 124 -12.13 12.75 -14.42
C PHE A 124 -13.03 11.56 -14.74
N TYR A 125 -13.93 11.17 -13.83
CA TYR A 125 -14.83 10.04 -14.06
C TYR A 125 -15.94 10.39 -15.04
N ASP A 126 -16.03 9.61 -16.12
CA ASP A 126 -17.12 9.66 -17.09
C ASP A 126 -18.20 8.62 -16.74
N PRO A 127 -19.43 9.02 -16.37
CA PRO A 127 -20.50 8.10 -16.00
C PRO A 127 -21.01 7.25 -17.17
N GLU A 128 -20.88 7.72 -18.41
CA GLU A 128 -21.35 6.99 -19.60
C GLU A 128 -20.45 5.79 -19.86
N THR A 129 -19.14 6.02 -19.95
CA THR A 129 -18.16 4.97 -20.27
C THR A 129 -17.62 4.23 -19.05
N ALA A 130 -17.88 4.74 -17.84
CA ALA A 130 -17.29 4.28 -16.59
C ALA A 130 -15.75 4.24 -16.64
N LEU A 131 -15.14 5.25 -17.27
CA LEU A 131 -13.69 5.42 -17.37
C LEU A 131 -13.24 6.69 -16.64
N LEU A 132 -11.97 6.71 -16.25
CA LEU A 132 -11.27 7.94 -15.90
C LEU A 132 -10.62 8.52 -17.18
N LEU A 133 -11.00 9.75 -17.53
CA LEU A 133 -10.50 10.49 -18.68
C LEU A 133 -9.14 11.14 -18.40
N GLU A 134 -8.45 11.55 -19.46
CA GLU A 134 -7.26 12.39 -19.34
C GLU A 134 -7.64 13.86 -19.07
N GLU A 135 -6.69 14.64 -18.56
CA GLU A 135 -6.76 16.11 -18.58
C GLU A 135 -6.74 16.67 -20.00
#